data_AF-A0A927HAA2-F1
#
_entry.id   AF-A0A927HAA2-F1
#
_cell.length_a   1.000
_cell.length_b   1.000
_cell.length_c   1.000
_cell.angle_alpha   90.00
_cell.angle_beta   90.00
_cell.angle_gamma   90.00
#
_symmetry.space_group_name_H-M   'P 1'
#
loop_
_entity.id
_entity.type
_entity.pdbx_description
1 polymer ?
#
loop_
_entity_poly.entity_id
_entity_poly.type
_entity_poly.pdbx_seq_one_letter_code
_entity_poly.pdbx_strand_id
1 'polypeptide(L)'
;MSKTILVFAESRDGALRRVALEALGAARRLAGEDGAVHAVLACSGGAAEEAAALLARGADVVHVADDPALRAYAPEAYAAALGAAMA
;
A
#
# COMPACT_ATOMS: atom_id res chain seq x y z
N MET A 1 21.21 -9.70 -4.04
CA MET A 1 20.33 -9.24 -2.94
C MET A 1 18.91 -9.25 -3.45
N SER A 2 17.99 -9.89 -2.73
CA SER A 2 16.55 -9.75 -2.98
C SER A 2 16.16 -8.29 -2.74
N LYS A 3 15.35 -7.71 -3.64
CA LYS A 3 14.84 -6.35 -3.51
C LYS A 3 13.48 -6.39 -2.86
N THR A 4 13.29 -5.63 -1.79
CA THR A 4 11.96 -5.34 -1.27
C THR A 4 11.55 -3.96 -1.77
N ILE A 5 10.42 -3.89 -2.48
CA ILE A 5 9.88 -2.65 -3.02
C ILE A 5 8.61 -2.29 -2.25
N LEU A 6 8.59 -1.10 -1.68
CA LEU A 6 7.43 -0.56 -0.99
C LEU A 6 6.56 0.24 -1.95
N VAL A 7 5.26 -0.04 -1.96
CA VAL A 7 4.25 0.68 -2.74
C VAL A 7 3.27 1.34 -1.79
N PHE A 8 3.06 2.64 -1.96
CA PHE A 8 2.01 3.35 -1.25
C PHE A 8 0.67 3.19 -1.98
N ALA A 9 -0.37 2.82 -1.25
CA ALA A 9 -1.74 2.70 -1.72
C ALA A 9 -2.66 3.52 -0.81
N GLU A 10 -3.36 4.50 -1.38
CA GLU A 10 -4.42 5.21 -0.64
C GLU A 10 -5.80 4.68 -1.07
N SER A 11 -6.68 4.49 -0.09
CA SER A 11 -8.12 4.31 -0.28
C SER A 11 -8.83 5.64 0.03
N ARG A 12 -9.75 6.03 -0.85
CA ARG A 12 -10.67 7.15 -0.61
C ARG A 12 -12.08 6.67 -0.82
N ASP A 13 -12.93 6.92 0.17
CA ASP A 13 -14.34 6.48 0.17
C ASP A 13 -14.48 4.96 -0.10
N GLY A 14 -13.58 4.15 0.48
CA GLY A 14 -13.57 2.69 0.33
C GLY A 14 -13.06 2.18 -1.03
N ALA A 15 -12.46 3.06 -1.84
CA ALA A 15 -11.94 2.71 -3.15
C ALA A 15 -10.45 3.02 -3.27
N LEU A 16 -9.68 2.01 -3.67
CA LEU A 16 -8.27 2.18 -4.04
C LEU A 16 -8.13 3.14 -5.21
N ARG A 17 -7.20 4.08 -5.09
CA ARG A 17 -6.79 4.91 -6.22
C ARG A 17 -6.11 4.03 -7.26
N ARG A 18 -6.55 4.15 -8.52
CA ARG A 18 -6.04 3.35 -9.65
C ARG A 18 -4.50 3.35 -9.77
N VAL A 19 -3.86 4.48 -9.46
CA VAL A 19 -2.40 4.62 -9.49
C VAL A 19 -1.68 3.61 -8.57
N ALA A 20 -2.29 3.21 -7.44
CA ALA A 20 -1.72 2.21 -6.55
C ALA A 20 -1.59 0.84 -7.22
N LEU A 21 -2.57 0.47 -8.05
CA LEU A 21 -2.56 -0.79 -8.80
C LEU A 21 -1.51 -0.79 -9.92
N GLU A 22 -1.36 0.36 -10.59
CA GLU A 22 -0.32 0.54 -11.63
C GLU A 22 1.09 0.52 -11.01
N ALA A 23 1.26 1.15 -9.84
CA ALA A 23 2.49 1.12 -9.08
C ALA A 23 2.84 -0.29 -8.59
N LEU A 24 1.87 -1.09 -8.14
CA LEU A 24 2.07 -2.51 -7.79
C LEU A 24 2.59 -3.32 -8.97
N GLY A 25 2.00 -3.15 -10.16
CA GLY A 25 2.45 -3.83 -11.37
C GLY A 25 3.87 -3.44 -11.79
N ALA A 26 4.25 -2.17 -11.58
CA ALA A 26 5.63 -1.72 -11.79
C ALA A 26 6.59 -2.31 -10.74
N ALA A 27 6.21 -2.28 -9.46
CA ALA A 27 6.98 -2.83 -8.36
C ALA A 27 7.24 -4.32 -8.54
N ARG A 28 6.23 -5.11 -8.94
CA ARG A 28 6.41 -6.55 -9.20
C ARG A 28 7.46 -6.81 -10.29
N ARG A 29 7.43 -6.05 -11.38
CA ARG A 29 8.44 -6.16 -12.44
C ARG A 29 9.84 -5.77 -11.98
N LEU A 30 9.95 -4.76 -11.12
CA LEU A 30 11.23 -4.29 -10.58
C LEU A 30 11.80 -5.23 -9.50
N ALA A 31 10.95 -5.89 -8.72
CA ALA A 31 11.32 -6.84 -7.69
C ALA A 31 11.91 -8.13 -8.30
N GLY A 32 11.36 -8.57 -9.44
CA GLY A 32 11.74 -9.83 -10.07
C GLY A 32 11.18 -11.05 -9.34
N GLU A 33 11.69 -12.23 -9.67
CA GLU A 33 11.21 -13.51 -9.12
C GLU A 33 11.56 -13.67 -7.64
N ASP A 34 12.78 -13.29 -7.25
CA ASP A 34 13.27 -13.44 -5.87
C ASP A 34 13.03 -12.21 -4.99
N GLY A 35 12.32 -11.19 -5.50
CA GLY A 35 12.06 -9.94 -4.80
C GLY A 35 10.67 -9.91 -4.13
N ALA A 36 10.55 -9.07 -3.11
CA ALA A 36 9.30 -8.85 -2.39
C ALA A 36 8.68 -7.49 -2.75
N VAL A 37 7.35 -7.42 -2.76
CA VAL A 37 6.59 -6.18 -2.88
C VAL A 37 5.72 -6.04 -1.64
N HIS A 38 5.96 -4.99 -0.88
CA HIS A 38 5.14 -4.61 0.25
C HIS A 38 4.23 -3.46 -0.18
N ALA A 39 2.96 -3.49 0.20
CA ALA A 39 2.05 -2.36 0.04
C ALA A 39 1.75 -1.73 1.40
N VAL A 40 1.65 -0.41 1.46
CA VAL A 40 1.11 0.33 2.61
C VAL A 40 -0.25 0.86 2.20
N LEU A 41 -1.32 0.33 2.79
CA LEU A 41 -2.69 0.77 2.59
C LEU A 41 -3.04 1.85 3.63
N ALA A 42 -3.09 3.09 3.19
CA ALA A 42 -3.65 4.20 3.96
C ALA A 42 -5.15 4.30 3.68
N CYS A 43 -5.98 4.14 4.71
CA CYS A 43 -7.42 4.13 4.60
C CYS A 43 -8.08 4.67 5.88
N SER A 44 -9.40 4.85 5.81
CA SER A 44 -10.21 5.23 6.97
C SER A 44 -11.55 4.50 6.86
N GLY A 45 -11.87 3.69 7.86
CA GLY A 45 -13.18 3.04 7.99
C GLY A 45 -13.26 1.66 7.33
N GLY A 46 -12.16 0.93 7.33
CA GLY A 46 -12.07 -0.44 6.80
C GLY A 46 -11.08 -0.58 5.65
N ALA A 47 -10.48 -1.77 5.58
CA ALA A 47 -9.40 -2.07 4.63
C ALA A 47 -9.50 -3.47 4.00
N ALA A 48 -10.49 -4.28 4.38
CA ALA A 48 -10.50 -5.71 4.06
C ALA A 48 -10.55 -5.99 2.55
N GLU A 49 -11.44 -5.30 1.83
CA GLU A 49 -11.60 -5.48 0.39
C GLU A 49 -10.39 -4.90 -0.38
N GLU A 50 -9.92 -3.72 0.02
CA GLU A 50 -8.76 -3.08 -0.60
C GLU A 50 -7.48 -3.89 -0.36
N ALA A 51 -7.24 -4.38 0.86
CA ALA A 51 -6.08 -5.20 1.16
C ALA A 51 -6.10 -6.51 0.35
N ALA A 52 -7.27 -7.16 0.24
CA ALA A 52 -7.43 -8.34 -0.60
C ALA A 52 -7.13 -8.02 -2.08
N ALA A 53 -7.56 -6.85 -2.58
CA ALA A 53 -7.28 -6.41 -3.95
C ALA A 53 -5.78 -6.15 -4.18
N LEU A 54 -5.06 -5.60 -3.21
CA LEU A 54 -3.60 -5.37 -3.30
C LEU A 54 -2.83 -6.70 -3.32
N LEU A 55 -3.19 -7.66 -2.45
CA LEU A 55 -2.63 -9.01 -2.43
C LEU A 55 -2.85 -9.72 -3.78
N ALA A 56 -4.09 -9.70 -4.28
CA ALA A 56 -4.44 -10.31 -5.57
C ALA A 56 -3.71 -9.67 -6.76
N ARG A 57 -3.16 -8.46 -6.60
CA ARG A 57 -2.39 -7.74 -7.62
C ARG A 57 -0.88 -7.78 -7.42
N GLY A 58 -0.39 -8.67 -6.56
CA GLY A 58 1.03 -9.00 -6.48
C GLY A 58 1.80 -8.29 -5.38
N ALA A 59 1.11 -7.73 -4.38
CA ALA A 59 1.72 -7.46 -3.08
C ALA A 59 1.90 -8.80 -2.33
N ASP A 60 3.06 -9.00 -1.72
CA ASP A 60 3.32 -10.15 -0.85
C ASP A 60 2.87 -9.85 0.59
N VAL A 61 3.00 -8.58 1.00
CA VAL A 61 2.62 -8.09 2.33
C VAL A 61 1.82 -6.81 2.16
N VAL A 62 0.72 -6.67 2.90
CA VAL A 62 -0.05 -5.42 2.98
C VAL A 62 -0.01 -4.94 4.43
N HIS A 63 0.63 -3.79 4.64
CA HIS A 63 0.62 -3.03 5.88
C HIS A 63 -0.61 -2.14 5.87
N VAL A 64 -1.50 -2.29 6.84
CA VAL A 64 -2.74 -1.50 6.92
C VAL A 64 -2.57 -0.39 7.94
N ALA A 65 -2.73 0.85 7.47
CA ALA A 65 -2.92 2.03 8.29
C ALA A 65 -4.38 2.47 8.13
N ASP A 66 -5.23 2.08 9.07
CA ASP A 66 -6.64 2.48 9.14
C ASP A 66 -6.80 3.49 10.29
N ASP A 67 -6.94 4.76 9.92
CA ASP A 67 -7.05 5.86 10.89
C ASP A 67 -7.98 6.95 10.34
N PRO A 68 -8.90 7.51 11.15
CA PRO A 68 -9.75 8.63 10.73
C PRO A 68 -8.99 9.84 10.16
N ALA A 69 -7.75 10.09 10.58
CA ALA A 69 -6.89 11.15 10.07
C ALA A 69 -6.48 10.94 8.61
N LEU A 70 -6.57 9.71 8.08
CA LEU A 70 -6.29 9.37 6.69
C LEU A 70 -7.52 9.51 5.77
N ARG A 71 -8.68 9.93 6.31
CA ARG A 71 -9.89 10.20 5.51
C ARG A 71 -9.65 11.28 4.45
N ALA A 72 -8.87 12.29 4.79
CA ALA A 72 -8.44 13.35 3.89
C ALA A 72 -6.92 13.30 3.75
N TYR A 73 -6.40 13.92 2.68
CA TYR A 73 -4.96 14.03 2.51
C TYR A 73 -4.36 14.86 3.66
N ALA A 74 -3.51 14.22 4.45
CA ALA A 74 -2.79 14.80 5.58
C ALA A 74 -1.32 14.35 5.52
N PRO A 75 -0.39 15.23 5.09
CA PRO A 75 1.01 14.87 4.86
C PRO A 75 1.67 14.14 6.05
N GLU A 76 1.41 14.60 7.26
CA GLU A 76 1.98 14.07 8.50
C GLU A 76 1.48 12.65 8.79
N ALA A 77 0.18 12.40 8.61
CA ALA A 77 -0.42 11.08 8.81
C ALA A 77 0.09 10.08 7.76
N TYR A 78 0.22 10.52 6.50
CA TYR A 78 0.74 9.71 5.41
C TYR A 78 2.23 9.36 5.64
N ALA A 79 3.04 10.34 6.09
CA ALA A 79 4.43 10.13 6.43
C ALA A 79 4.59 9.16 7.62
N ALA A 80 3.74 9.27 8.64
CA ALA A 80 3.74 8.36 9.77
C ALA A 80 3.40 6.91 9.35
N ALA A 81 2.38 6.72 8.51
CA ALA A 81 2.01 5.41 7.98
C ALA A 81 3.15 4.75 7.19
N LEU A 82 3.82 5.53 6.32
CA LEU A 82 4.99 5.05 5.58
C LEU A 82 6.17 4.74 6.50
N GLY A 83 6.46 5.62 7.46
CA GLY A 83 7.56 5.44 8.40
C GLY A 83 7.39 4.17 9.25
N ALA A 84 6.18 3.89 9.73
CA ALA A 84 5.87 2.69 10.50
C ALA A 84 6.08 1.40 9.69
N ALA A 85 5.83 1.41 8.39
CA ALA A 85 6.02 0.25 7.51
C ALA A 85 7.48 0.00 7.09
N MET A 86 8.38 0.96 7.34
CA MET A 86 9.81 0.88 7.01
C MET A 86 10.69 0.53 8.21
N ALA A 87 10.14 0.54 9.43
CA ALA A 87 10.84 0.21 10.67
C ALA A 87 11.00 -1.31 10.86
#